data_AF-A0A259PE79-F1
#
_entry.id   AF-A0A259PE79-F1
#
_cell.length_a   1.000
_cell.length_b   1.000
_cell.length_c   1.000
_cell.angle_alpha   90.00
_cell.angle_beta   90.00
_cell.angle_gamma   90.00
#
_symmetry.space_group_name_H-M   'P 1'
#
loop_
_entity.id
_entity.type
_entity.pdbx_description
1 polymer ?
#
loop_
_entity_poly.entity_id
_entity_poly.type
_entity_poly.pdbx_seq_one_letter_code
_entity_poly.pdbx_strand_id
1 'polypeptide(L)'
;MATTVGKTFEYAVRDRSGKIVKGRVEANNQAAVAGRLREMGLAAVSIEEVSTGGFQKEISIPGFGKNKVKLKDLAVMSRQLATMINAGLSLLRALTILAEQTESKPLAKILA
;
A
#
# COMPACT_ATOMS: atom_id res chain seq x y z
N MET A 1 36.68 14.16 -6.95
CA MET A 1 35.54 14.15 -6.00
C MET A 1 34.66 12.96 -6.36
N ALA A 2 34.55 11.99 -5.46
CA ALA A 2 34.10 10.63 -5.76
C ALA A 2 32.60 10.52 -6.04
N THR A 3 32.26 10.04 -7.23
CA THR A 3 30.99 9.41 -7.58
C THR A 3 30.81 8.15 -6.72
N THR A 4 29.99 8.23 -5.67
CA THR A 4 29.55 7.04 -4.92
C THR A 4 28.21 6.59 -5.48
N VAL A 5 28.15 5.32 -5.89
CA VAL A 5 26.96 4.64 -6.41
C VAL A 5 25.92 4.58 -5.29
N GLY A 6 25.04 5.59 -5.23
CA GLY A 6 24.00 5.68 -4.22
C GLY A 6 22.89 4.67 -4.50
N LYS A 7 22.51 3.89 -3.49
CA LYS A 7 21.28 3.10 -3.54
C LYS A 7 20.10 4.07 -3.40
N THR A 8 19.07 3.90 -4.22
CA THR A 8 17.85 4.71 -4.11
C THR A 8 17.01 4.14 -2.98
N PHE A 9 16.73 4.95 -1.96
CA PHE A 9 15.83 4.59 -0.89
C PHE A 9 14.51 5.36 -1.07
N GLU A 10 13.39 4.65 -0.98
CA GLU A 10 12.08 5.29 -0.81
C GLU A 10 11.81 5.45 0.68
N TYR A 11 11.36 6.63 1.07
CA TYR A 11 10.99 6.93 2.44
C TYR A 11 9.56 7.47 2.51
N ALA A 12 8.89 7.15 3.61
CA ALA A 12 7.63 7.74 4.01
C ALA A 12 7.87 8.52 5.30
N VAL A 13 7.68 9.84 5.26
CA VAL A 13 7.78 10.72 6.42
C VAL A 13 6.42 11.22 6.85
N ARG A 14 6.23 11.40 8.15
CA ARG A 14 5.09 12.11 8.72
C ARG A 14 5.48 13.56 8.93
N ASP A 15 4.80 14.45 8.24
CA ASP A 15 4.88 15.90 8.41
C ASP A 15 4.23 16.31 9.75
N ARG A 16 4.53 17.52 10.24
CA ARG A 16 3.93 18.13 11.45
C ARG A 16 2.41 18.20 11.40
N SER A 17 1.85 18.25 10.20
CA SER A 17 0.40 18.18 9.93
C SER A 17 -0.19 16.76 10.09
N GLY A 18 0.65 15.77 10.39
CA GLY A 18 0.27 14.36 10.48
C GLY A 18 0.11 13.66 9.13
N LYS A 19 0.30 14.37 8.00
CA LYS A 19 0.24 13.80 6.66
C LYS A 19 1.52 13.03 6.35
N ILE A 20 1.36 11.87 5.70
CA ILE A 20 2.51 11.07 5.25
C ILE A 20 2.89 11.51 3.83
N VAL A 21 4.12 11.99 3.67
CA VAL A 21 4.72 12.33 2.38
C VAL A 21 5.70 11.23 2.00
N LYS A 22 5.56 10.71 0.78
CA LYS A 22 6.47 9.72 0.21
C LYS A 22 7.48 10.42 -0.69
N GLY A 23 8.75 10.05 -0.57
CA GLY A 23 9.83 10.60 -1.38
C GLY A 23 10.87 9.55 -1.69
N ARG A 24 11.73 9.85 -2.67
CA ARG A 24 12.93 9.07 -2.99
C ARG A 24 14.16 9.89 -2.62
N VAL A 25 15.16 9.23 -2.06
CA VAL A 25 16.47 9.83 -1.80
C VAL A 25 17.56 8.82 -2.09
N GLU A 26 18.61 9.29 -2.74
CA GLU A 26 19.82 8.51 -2.92
C GLU A 26 20.69 8.66 -1.67
N ALA A 27 21.07 7.52 -1.10
CA ALA A 27 21.93 7.47 0.06
C ALA A 27 22.82 6.23 0.04
N ASN A 28 23.85 6.23 0.88
CA ASN A 28 24.75 5.09 1.03
C ASN A 28 24.18 4.02 1.98
N ASN A 29 23.28 4.41 2.91
CA ASN A 29 22.65 3.50 3.86
C ASN A 29 21.33 4.08 4.42
N GLN A 30 20.49 3.21 5.02
CA GLN A 30 19.22 3.59 5.65
C GLN A 30 19.40 4.61 6.80
N ALA A 31 20.52 4.55 7.53
CA ALA A 31 20.82 5.46 8.63
C ALA A 31 21.07 6.90 8.15
N ALA A 32 21.69 7.08 6.98
CA ALA A 32 21.91 8.37 6.34
C ALA A 32 20.59 8.97 5.83
N VAL A 33 19.66 8.13 5.37
CA VAL A 33 18.28 8.55 5.07
C VAL A 33 17.59 9.02 6.35
N ALA A 34 17.61 8.23 7.41
CA ALA A 34 17.01 8.61 8.69
C ALA A 34 17.62 9.91 9.28
N GLY A 35 18.94 10.09 9.15
CA GLY A 35 19.64 11.32 9.53
C GLY A 35 19.16 12.54 8.77
N ARG A 36 19.13 12.46 7.42
CA ARG A 36 18.60 13.55 6.57
C ARG A 36 17.14 13.90 6.90
N LEU A 37 16.30 12.90 7.11
CA LEU A 37 14.88 13.15 7.43
C LEU A 37 14.73 13.81 8.81
N ARG A 38 15.55 13.42 9.80
CA ARG A 38 15.59 14.10 11.12
C ARG A 38 16.10 15.53 11.03
N GLU A 39 17.14 15.80 10.24
CA GLU A 39 17.65 17.17 10.00
C GLU A 39 16.59 18.06 9.37
N MET A 40 15.75 17.50 8.50
CA MET A 40 14.59 18.18 7.92
C MET A 40 13.39 18.32 8.88
N GLY A 41 13.50 17.85 10.13
CA GLY A 41 12.45 17.91 11.14
C GLY A 41 11.27 16.97 10.87
N LEU A 42 11.44 15.98 10.00
CA LEU A 42 10.41 15.05 9.57
C LEU A 42 10.59 13.68 10.24
N ALA A 43 9.51 13.13 10.79
CA ALA A 43 9.56 11.82 11.42
C ALA A 43 9.44 10.71 10.36
N ALA A 44 10.51 9.92 10.16
CA ALA A 44 10.47 8.77 9.26
C ALA A 44 9.51 7.70 9.80
N VAL A 45 8.51 7.32 8.99
CA VAL A 45 7.52 6.27 9.28
C VAL A 45 7.96 4.93 8.68
N SER A 46 8.60 4.95 7.51
CA SER A 46 9.19 3.77 6.88
C SER A 46 10.31 4.19 5.93
N ILE A 47 11.38 3.41 5.86
CA ILE A 47 12.51 3.61 4.93
C ILE A 47 12.81 2.25 4.29
N GLU A 48 12.62 2.13 2.98
CA GLU A 48 12.88 0.90 2.22
C GLU A 48 13.89 1.15 1.10
N GLU A 49 14.82 0.21 0.89
CA GLU A 49 15.79 0.24 -0.21
C GLU A 49 15.10 -0.19 -1.51
N VAL A 50 15.11 0.67 -2.52
CA VAL A 50 14.66 0.34 -3.87
C VAL A 50 15.84 -0.25 -4.62
N SER A 51 15.97 -1.57 -4.58
CA SER A 51 16.88 -2.28 -5.48
C SER A 51 16.34 -2.20 -6.91
N THR A 52 17.15 -1.71 -7.84
CA THR A 52 16.84 -1.51 -9.27
C THR A 52 16.72 -2.83 -10.06
N GLY A 53 16.11 -3.85 -9.47
CA GLY A 53 15.92 -5.16 -10.06
C GLY A 53 14.76 -5.90 -9.42
N GLY A 54 13.63 -5.92 -10.13
CA GLY A 54 12.51 -6.83 -9.85
C GLY A 54 11.45 -6.25 -8.91
N PHE A 55 10.33 -5.87 -9.53
CA PHE A 55 9.02 -5.64 -8.92
C PHE A 55 8.94 -4.47 -7.92
N GLN A 56 8.05 -3.53 -8.23
CA GLN A 56 7.45 -2.58 -7.31
C GLN A 56 7.04 -3.28 -5.99
N LYS A 57 7.96 -3.35 -5.03
CA LYS A 57 7.63 -3.61 -3.64
C LYS A 57 6.92 -2.37 -3.14
N GLU A 58 5.61 -2.43 -3.29
CA GLU A 58 4.68 -1.45 -2.77
C GLU A 58 4.91 -1.33 -1.27
N ILE A 59 5.52 -0.23 -0.82
CA ILE A 59 5.76 0.06 0.60
C ILE A 59 4.41 -0.04 1.33
N SER A 60 4.26 -1.15 2.06
CA SER A 60 3.07 -1.47 2.82
C SER A 60 3.31 -0.94 4.23
N ILE A 61 3.00 0.34 4.44
CA ILE A 61 3.07 0.97 5.76
C ILE A 61 1.96 0.33 6.61
N PRO A 62 2.31 -0.41 7.69
CA PRO A 62 1.31 -0.95 8.60
C PRO A 62 0.47 0.21 9.15
N GLY A 63 -0.85 0.19 8.88
CA GLY A 63 -1.79 1.21 9.36
C GLY A 63 -2.13 2.35 8.40
N PHE A 64 -1.49 2.50 7.22
CA PHE A 64 -1.85 3.57 6.27
C PHE A 64 -1.93 3.09 4.81
N GLY A 65 -3.11 2.60 4.42
CA GLY A 65 -3.81 3.12 3.24
C GLY A 65 -3.56 2.51 1.86
N LYS A 66 -3.08 1.26 1.74
CA LYS A 66 -3.21 0.50 0.47
C LYS A 66 -3.93 -0.85 0.61
N ASN A 67 -4.03 -1.39 1.83
CA ASN A 67 -4.76 -2.62 2.14
C ASN A 67 -6.15 -2.39 2.76
N LYS A 68 -6.65 -1.15 2.82
CA LYS A 68 -7.97 -0.88 3.41
C LYS A 68 -9.06 -0.98 2.34
N VAL A 69 -10.07 -1.80 2.59
CA VAL A 69 -11.27 -1.86 1.75
C VAL A 69 -12.02 -0.53 1.85
N LYS A 70 -12.33 0.09 0.70
CA LYS A 70 -13.11 1.33 0.67
C LYS A 70 -14.58 1.02 0.96
N LEU A 71 -15.27 1.97 1.61
CA LEU A 71 -16.70 1.83 1.91
C LEU A 71 -17.54 1.60 0.64
N LYS A 72 -17.18 2.27 -0.46
CA LYS A 72 -17.84 2.11 -1.77
C LYS A 72 -17.73 0.68 -2.28
N ASP A 73 -16.55 0.08 -2.21
CA ASP A 73 -16.29 -1.28 -2.69
C ASP A 73 -17.11 -2.30 -1.89
N LEU A 74 -17.19 -2.10 -0.57
CA LEU A 74 -18.05 -2.88 0.33
C LEU A 74 -19.53 -2.75 -0.04
N ALA A 75 -20.02 -1.52 -0.26
CA ALA A 75 -21.41 -1.29 -0.61
C ALA A 75 -21.80 -1.94 -1.95
N VAL A 76 -20.92 -1.89 -2.95
CA VAL A 76 -21.12 -2.54 -4.25
C VAL A 76 -21.14 -4.06 -4.08
N MET A 77 -20.16 -4.62 -3.38
CA MET A 77 -20.07 -6.06 -3.10
C MET A 77 -21.34 -6.57 -2.39
N SER A 78 -21.81 -5.87 -1.34
CA SER A 78 -23.02 -6.27 -0.61
C SER A 78 -24.27 -6.26 -1.49
N ARG A 79 -24.40 -5.29 -2.39
CA ARG A 79 -25.52 -5.23 -3.34
C ARG A 79 -25.45 -6.38 -4.35
N GLN A 80 -24.28 -6.64 -4.93
CA GLN A 80 -24.07 -7.73 -5.87
C GLN A 80 -24.36 -9.09 -5.22
N LEU A 81 -23.87 -9.31 -3.99
CA LEU A 81 -24.16 -10.50 -3.20
C LEU A 81 -25.66 -10.68 -3.01
N ALA A 82 -26.37 -9.65 -2.56
CA ALA A 82 -27.82 -9.70 -2.35
C ALA A 82 -28.56 -10.09 -3.65
N THR A 83 -28.19 -9.50 -4.79
CA THR A 83 -28.79 -9.85 -6.09
C THR A 83 -28.57 -11.32 -6.45
N MET A 84 -27.36 -11.85 -6.25
CA MET A 84 -27.04 -13.24 -6.56
C MET A 84 -27.77 -14.23 -5.65
N ILE A 85 -27.83 -13.95 -4.35
CA ILE A 85 -28.59 -14.78 -3.39
C ILE A 85 -30.08 -14.77 -3.74
N ASN A 86 -30.64 -13.60 -4.05
CA ASN A 86 -32.04 -13.48 -4.48
C ASN A 86 -32.33 -14.20 -5.81
N ALA A 87 -31.33 -14.28 -6.69
CA ALA A 87 -31.41 -15.05 -7.94
C ALA A 87 -31.24 -16.57 -7.74
N GLY A 88 -31.06 -17.04 -6.49
CA GLY A 88 -30.94 -18.45 -6.15
C GLY A 88 -29.55 -19.04 -6.32
N LEU A 89 -28.50 -18.22 -6.47
CA LEU A 89 -27.12 -18.73 -6.46
C LEU A 89 -26.76 -19.21 -5.05
N SER A 90 -26.01 -20.31 -4.98
CA SER A 90 -25.43 -20.74 -3.72
C SER A 90 -24.45 -19.69 -3.19
N LEU A 91 -24.40 -19.56 -1.85
CA LEU A 91 -23.52 -18.59 -1.19
C LEU A 91 -22.05 -18.77 -1.63
N LEU A 92 -21.60 -20.02 -1.72
CA LEU A 92 -20.24 -20.33 -2.18
C LEU A 92 -20.00 -19.81 -3.59
N ARG A 93 -20.93 -20.06 -4.54
CA ARG A 93 -20.80 -19.60 -5.92
C ARG A 93 -20.81 -18.07 -6.01
N ALA A 94 -21.67 -17.41 -5.24
CA ALA A 94 -21.74 -15.96 -5.20
C ALA A 94 -20.43 -15.34 -4.67
N LEU A 95 -19.85 -15.90 -3.61
CA LEU A 95 -18.56 -15.44 -3.05
C LEU A 95 -17.41 -15.63 -4.05
N THR A 96 -17.34 -16.77 -4.74
CA THR A 96 -16.33 -17.00 -5.79
C THR A 96 -16.43 -15.96 -6.91
N ILE A 97 -17.65 -15.69 -7.40
CA ILE A 97 -17.86 -14.68 -8.46
C ILE A 97 -17.46 -13.28 -7.97
N LEU A 98 -17.79 -12.91 -6.73
CA LEU A 98 -17.41 -11.62 -6.15
C LEU A 98 -15.90 -11.47 -5.98
N ALA A 99 -15.21 -12.54 -5.58
CA ALA A 99 -13.75 -12.54 -5.47
C ALA A 99 -13.07 -12.34 -6.83
N GLU A 100 -13.61 -12.92 -7.90
CA GLU A 100 -13.10 -12.77 -9.26
C GLU A 100 -13.40 -11.40 -9.88
N GLN A 101 -14.57 -10.81 -9.56
CA GLN A 101 -15.03 -9.55 -10.16
C GLN A 101 -14.65 -8.29 -9.39
N THR A 102 -14.17 -8.41 -8.15
CA THR A 102 -13.85 -7.22 -7.35
C THR A 102 -12.56 -6.55 -7.81
N GLU A 103 -12.65 -5.26 -8.13
CA GLU A 103 -11.49 -4.42 -8.47
C GLU A 103 -10.60 -4.11 -7.25
N SER A 104 -11.14 -4.31 -6.05
CA SER A 104 -10.47 -4.02 -4.79
C SER A 104 -9.61 -5.20 -4.39
N LYS A 105 -8.31 -5.16 -4.72
CA LYS A 105 -7.31 -6.17 -4.31
C LYS A 105 -7.40 -6.61 -2.83
N PRO A 106 -7.55 -5.68 -1.84
CA PRO A 106 -7.70 -6.11 -0.45
C PRO A 106 -9.00 -6.85 -0.19
N LEU A 107 -10.09 -6.51 -0.89
CA LEU A 107 -11.37 -7.20 -0.76
C LEU A 107 -11.35 -8.58 -1.42
N ALA A 108 -10.75 -8.70 -2.62
CA ALA A 108 -10.54 -9.98 -3.30
C ALA A 108 -9.84 -10.99 -2.40
N LYS A 109 -8.79 -10.54 -1.71
CA LYS A 109 -7.99 -11.36 -0.80
C LYS A 109 -8.77 -11.81 0.45
N ILE A 110 -9.83 -11.10 0.83
CA ILE A 110 -10.69 -11.46 1.98
C ILE A 110 -11.80 -12.43 1.53
N LEU A 111 -12.26 -12.32 0.28
CA LEU A 111 -13.33 -13.13 -0.28
C LEU A 111 -12.87 -14.50 -0.80
N ALA A 112 -11.61 -14.61 -1.22
CA ALA A 112 -10.97 -15.86 -1.65
C ALA A 112 -10.35 -16.62 -0.47
#